data_AF-A0A359M403-F1
#
_entry.id   AF-A0A359M403-F1
#
_cell.length_a   1.000
_cell.length_b   1.000
_cell.length_c   1.000
_cell.angle_alpha   90.00
_cell.angle_beta   90.00
_cell.angle_gamma   90.00
#
_symmetry.space_group_name_H-M   'P 1'
#
loop_
_entity.id
_entity.type
_entity.pdbx_description
1 polymer ?
#
loop_
_entity_poly.entity_id
_entity_poly.type
_entity_poly.pdbx_seq_one_letter_code
_entity_poly.pdbx_strand_id
1 'polypeptide(L)'
;MADQPQQQERREGRPPREGRGPREGGDRGERGERGDRGGRPDRGGDRGDRGRFDGPPEIDLDKLIADPLYLDNQAHAVVARMRDMDSGTRSQLRRFYNAVRRACRAAEGERQQEFVMLRARLAYTIARHSLRSLDTLEKLLLQVTRKNDTRGYERFRDLFEAIVAYNE
;
A
#
# COMPACT_ATOMS: atom_id res chain seq x y z
N MET A 1 -14.30 -5.61 75.31
CA MET A 1 -14.35 -4.87 74.03
C MET A 1 -13.60 -5.77 73.04
N ALA A 2 -14.24 -6.76 72.40
CA ALA A 2 -15.14 -6.67 71.23
C ALA A 2 -14.46 -5.87 70.09
N ASP A 3 -14.26 -6.35 68.86
CA ASP A 3 -14.95 -7.39 68.10
C ASP A 3 -14.07 -7.92 66.94
N GLN A 4 -14.53 -9.00 66.30
CA GLN A 4 -13.90 -9.86 65.30
C GLN A 4 -14.00 -9.32 63.85
N PRO A 5 -13.39 -10.00 62.84
CA PRO A 5 -13.30 -9.56 61.44
C PRO A 5 -14.56 -9.92 60.62
N GLN A 6 -14.83 -9.20 59.51
CA GLN A 6 -15.87 -9.58 58.54
C GLN A 6 -15.37 -9.61 57.09
N GLN A 7 -15.55 -10.80 56.51
CA GLN A 7 -15.68 -11.09 55.08
C GLN A 7 -16.97 -10.48 54.53
N GLN A 8 -16.96 -10.06 53.26
CA GLN A 8 -18.16 -10.03 52.40
C GLN A 8 -17.71 -10.08 50.93
N GLU A 9 -17.87 -11.24 50.28
CA GLU A 9 -18.94 -11.57 49.30
C GLU A 9 -18.71 -10.95 47.90
N ARG A 10 -18.30 -11.79 46.94
CA ARG A 10 -19.19 -12.42 45.95
C ARG A 10 -19.94 -11.40 45.09
N ARG A 11 -19.44 -11.18 43.86
CA ARG A 11 -20.28 -10.78 42.72
C ARG A 11 -20.09 -11.79 41.60
N GLU A 12 -20.90 -12.84 41.69
CA GLU A 12 -21.36 -13.62 40.54
C GLU A 12 -22.32 -12.75 39.72
N GLY A 13 -22.35 -12.90 38.39
CA GLY A 13 -23.49 -12.44 37.59
C GLY A 13 -23.20 -11.97 36.17
N ARG A 14 -22.83 -12.88 35.25
CA ARG A 14 -23.29 -12.78 33.86
C ARG A 14 -23.38 -14.17 33.20
N PRO A 15 -24.58 -14.65 32.83
CA PRO A 15 -24.79 -16.00 32.33
C PRO A 15 -24.44 -16.14 30.84
N PRO A 16 -24.13 -17.38 30.37
CA PRO A 16 -23.89 -17.69 28.97
C PRO A 16 -25.22 -17.79 28.21
N ARG A 17 -25.26 -17.31 26.96
CA ARG A 17 -26.47 -17.38 26.12
C ARG A 17 -26.28 -18.45 25.05
N GLU A 18 -26.72 -19.66 25.34
CA GLU A 18 -27.01 -20.69 24.33
C GLU A 18 -28.44 -20.54 23.80
N GLY A 19 -28.59 -20.80 22.50
CA GLY A 19 -29.70 -21.57 21.93
C GLY A 19 -31.13 -21.00 21.98
N ARG A 20 -31.62 -20.53 20.82
CA ARG A 20 -33.06 -20.62 20.49
C ARG A 20 -33.29 -20.61 18.97
N GLY A 21 -33.49 -21.78 18.36
CA GLY A 21 -34.39 -21.94 17.19
C GLY A 21 -35.85 -22.13 17.69
N PRO A 22 -36.87 -22.49 16.88
CA PRO A 22 -36.93 -22.76 15.43
C PRO A 22 -38.15 -22.09 14.69
N ARG A 23 -38.28 -22.27 13.37
CA ARG A 23 -39.50 -22.35 12.49
C ARG A 23 -39.14 -21.97 11.03
N GLU A 24 -39.02 -22.90 10.08
CA GLU A 24 -40.06 -23.49 9.19
C GLU A 24 -40.88 -22.50 8.33
N GLY A 25 -40.74 -22.63 6.99
CA GLY A 25 -41.88 -22.51 6.05
C GLY A 25 -41.73 -21.67 4.77
N GLY A 26 -41.56 -22.34 3.60
CA GLY A 26 -42.02 -21.96 2.24
C GLY A 26 -41.16 -20.96 1.44
N ASP A 27 -41.03 -20.98 0.11
CA ASP A 27 -41.63 -21.76 -0.98
C ASP A 27 -40.80 -21.55 -2.27
N ARG A 28 -40.73 -22.61 -3.10
CA ARG A 28 -40.46 -22.75 -4.55
C ARG A 28 -39.67 -21.69 -5.36
N GLY A 29 -38.69 -22.21 -6.11
CA GLY A 29 -38.24 -21.70 -7.40
C GLY A 29 -37.54 -22.80 -8.22
N GLU A 30 -38.32 -23.49 -9.05
CA GLU A 30 -37.90 -24.54 -9.99
C GLU A 30 -37.23 -24.00 -11.28
N ARG A 31 -36.39 -24.86 -11.86
CA ARG A 31 -36.07 -25.05 -13.29
C ARG A 31 -35.35 -23.95 -14.09
N GLY A 32 -34.14 -24.31 -14.50
CA GLY A 32 -33.55 -23.93 -15.78
C GLY A 32 -32.74 -25.10 -16.35
N GLU A 33 -33.35 -25.86 -17.27
CA GLU A 33 -32.74 -26.97 -18.01
C GLU A 33 -31.85 -26.48 -19.17
N ARG A 34 -30.61 -27.00 -19.20
CA ARG A 34 -29.91 -27.67 -20.33
C ARG A 34 -30.08 -27.15 -21.79
N GLY A 35 -28.95 -26.77 -22.39
CA GLY A 35 -28.66 -26.79 -23.85
C GLY A 35 -27.22 -26.32 -24.09
N ASP A 36 -26.24 -27.20 -24.33
CA ASP A 36 -25.80 -27.83 -25.59
C ASP A 36 -24.74 -27.01 -26.37
N ARG A 37 -23.53 -27.61 -26.44
CA ARG A 37 -22.47 -27.55 -27.46
C ARG A 37 -22.09 -26.22 -28.13
N GLY A 38 -20.79 -25.95 -28.03
CA GLY A 38 -20.00 -25.52 -29.20
C GLY A 38 -19.00 -24.40 -28.90
N GLY A 39 -17.72 -24.64 -29.22
CA GLY A 39 -16.75 -23.56 -29.43
C GLY A 39 -15.51 -23.65 -28.57
N ARG A 40 -14.59 -24.55 -28.93
CA ARG A 40 -13.16 -24.35 -28.68
C ARG A 40 -12.63 -23.44 -29.79
N PRO A 41 -11.99 -22.30 -29.47
CA PRO A 41 -10.92 -21.79 -30.30
C PRO A 41 -9.60 -21.93 -29.53
N ASP A 42 -8.72 -22.73 -30.12
CA ASP A 42 -7.28 -22.67 -29.93
C ASP A 42 -6.79 -21.38 -30.61
N ARG A 43 -6.31 -20.40 -29.83
CA ARG A 43 -5.44 -19.26 -30.19
C ARG A 43 -5.48 -18.30 -29.00
N GLY A 44 -4.43 -18.18 -28.20
CA GLY A 44 -3.17 -17.61 -28.68
C GLY A 44 -3.20 -16.11 -28.39
N GLY A 45 -2.59 -15.73 -27.27
CA GLY A 45 -2.13 -14.37 -27.00
C GLY A 45 -3.21 -13.35 -26.64
N ASP A 46 -3.55 -13.23 -25.36
CA ASP A 46 -3.70 -11.91 -24.73
C ASP A 46 -3.65 -11.99 -23.19
N ARG A 47 -2.49 -12.41 -22.67
CA ARG A 47 -2.03 -11.99 -21.33
C ARG A 47 -0.92 -10.97 -21.52
N GLY A 48 -1.14 -10.04 -22.44
CA GLY A 48 -0.14 -9.10 -22.92
C GLY A 48 -0.54 -7.65 -22.74
N ASP A 49 -1.84 -7.33 -22.69
CA ASP A 49 -2.27 -5.94 -22.59
C ASP A 49 -2.50 -5.52 -21.13
N ARG A 50 -1.41 -5.49 -20.33
CA ARG A 50 -1.27 -4.36 -19.41
C ARG A 50 -0.94 -3.20 -20.32
N GLY A 51 -2.01 -2.63 -20.88
CA GLY A 51 -1.98 -1.53 -21.82
C GLY A 51 -0.85 -0.60 -21.44
N ARG A 52 0.01 -0.37 -22.43
CA ARG A 52 1.05 0.64 -22.45
C ARG A 52 0.51 1.89 -21.77
N PHE A 53 0.69 1.92 -20.45
CA PHE A 53 0.34 3.04 -19.61
C PHE A 53 1.43 4.03 -19.99
N ASP A 54 1.12 4.89 -20.96
CA ASP A 54 1.80 6.15 -21.19
C ASP A 54 1.58 6.95 -19.92
N GLY A 55 2.33 6.53 -18.90
CA GLY A 55 2.21 7.01 -17.55
C GLY A 55 2.81 8.41 -17.48
N PRO A 56 2.51 9.12 -16.39
CA PRO A 56 3.18 10.38 -16.09
C PRO A 56 4.70 10.22 -16.27
N PRO A 57 5.40 11.27 -16.75
CA PRO A 57 6.81 11.18 -17.11
C PRO A 57 7.59 10.46 -16.01
N GLU A 58 8.28 9.40 -16.40
CA GLU A 58 9.05 8.60 -15.45
C GLU A 58 10.15 9.47 -14.87
N ILE A 59 10.26 9.49 -13.55
CA ILE A 59 11.37 10.17 -12.89
C ILE A 59 12.64 9.42 -13.28
N ASP A 60 13.58 10.16 -13.87
CA ASP A 60 14.86 9.64 -14.30
C ASP A 60 15.81 9.60 -13.10
N LEU A 61 16.19 8.39 -12.66
CA LEU A 61 17.06 8.19 -11.51
C LEU A 61 18.44 8.83 -11.71
N ASP A 62 19.00 8.81 -12.93
CA ASP A 62 20.34 9.34 -13.17
C ASP A 62 20.33 10.87 -13.10
N LYS A 63 19.28 11.51 -13.63
CA LYS A 63 19.07 12.96 -13.47
C LYS A 63 18.81 13.34 -12.02
N LEU A 64 18.05 12.53 -11.28
CA LEU A 64 17.82 12.74 -9.85
C LEU A 64 19.14 12.69 -9.05
N ILE A 65 20.08 11.84 -9.46
CA ILE A 65 21.39 11.71 -8.82
C ILE A 65 22.32 12.87 -9.18
N ALA A 66 22.24 13.37 -10.42
CA ALA A 66 23.15 14.38 -10.96
C ALA A 66 22.71 15.82 -10.70
N ASP A 67 21.41 16.10 -10.69
CA ASP A 67 20.85 17.45 -10.69
C ASP A 67 19.90 17.69 -9.49
N PRO A 68 20.35 18.48 -8.48
CA PRO A 68 19.51 18.86 -7.34
C PRO A 68 18.25 19.65 -7.74
N LEU A 69 18.32 20.48 -8.78
CA LEU A 69 17.17 21.28 -9.23
C LEU A 69 16.13 20.38 -9.90
N TYR A 70 16.57 19.35 -10.61
CA TYR A 70 15.66 18.33 -11.14
C TYR A 70 14.90 17.63 -10.01
N LEU A 71 15.58 17.22 -8.92
CA LEU A 71 14.95 16.60 -7.75
C LEU A 71 13.86 17.48 -7.16
N ASP A 72 14.16 18.76 -6.96
CA ASP A 72 13.24 19.73 -6.38
C ASP A 72 11.98 19.92 -7.24
N ASN A 73 12.17 20.11 -8.55
CA ASN A 73 11.08 20.21 -9.51
C ASN A 73 10.21 18.95 -9.54
N GLN A 74 10.81 17.75 -9.44
CA GLN A 74 10.06 16.50 -9.37
C GLN A 74 9.26 16.40 -8.06
N ALA A 75 9.82 16.83 -6.93
CA ALA A 75 9.10 16.86 -5.66
C ALA A 75 7.84 17.75 -5.76
N HIS A 76 7.98 18.96 -6.30
CA HIS A 76 6.85 19.85 -6.55
C HIS A 76 5.80 19.23 -7.49
N ALA A 77 6.24 18.60 -8.59
CA ALA A 77 5.33 17.96 -9.55
C ALA A 77 4.55 16.80 -8.93
N VAL A 78 5.19 15.99 -8.06
CA VAL A 78 4.51 14.91 -7.33
C VAL A 78 3.48 15.51 -6.38
N VAL A 79 3.85 16.50 -5.56
CA VAL A 79 2.93 17.11 -4.57
C VAL A 79 1.73 17.78 -5.24
N ALA A 80 1.92 18.46 -6.37
CA ALA A 80 0.82 19.02 -7.15
C ALA A 80 -0.20 17.93 -7.55
N ARG A 81 0.26 16.82 -8.12
CA ARG A 81 -0.62 15.69 -8.48
C ARG A 81 -1.32 15.08 -7.26
N MET A 82 -0.61 14.96 -6.14
CA MET A 82 -1.18 14.44 -4.90
C MET A 82 -2.33 15.31 -4.38
N ARG A 83 -2.19 16.64 -4.49
CA ARG A 83 -3.23 17.59 -4.06
C ARG A 83 -4.51 17.41 -4.88
N ASP A 84 -4.37 17.15 -6.18
CA ASP A 84 -5.51 17.03 -7.10
C ASP A 84 -6.17 15.65 -7.06
N MET A 85 -5.42 14.60 -6.71
CA MET A 85 -5.91 13.21 -6.76
C MET A 85 -6.17 12.56 -5.39
N ASP A 86 -5.34 12.86 -4.38
CA ASP A 86 -5.13 12.01 -3.21
C ASP A 86 -5.09 12.82 -1.88
N SER A 87 -6.09 13.68 -1.67
CA SER A 87 -6.15 14.68 -0.57
C SER A 87 -6.17 14.12 0.87
N GLY A 88 -6.36 12.81 1.06
CA GLY A 88 -6.49 12.16 2.38
C GLY A 88 -5.25 11.42 2.92
N THR A 89 -4.07 11.60 2.33
CA THR A 89 -3.03 10.55 2.36
C THR A 89 -1.73 10.95 3.05
N ARG A 90 -1.69 12.17 3.63
CA ARG A 90 -0.54 12.73 4.37
C ARG A 90 0.01 11.79 5.44
N SER A 91 -0.86 11.09 6.17
CA SER A 91 -0.44 10.15 7.21
C SER A 91 0.23 8.89 6.65
N GLN A 92 -0.18 8.43 5.47
CA GLN A 92 0.41 7.27 4.79
C GLN A 92 1.77 7.63 4.20
N LEU A 93 1.88 8.78 3.54
CA LEU A 93 3.15 9.34 3.08
C LEU A 93 4.17 9.45 4.20
N ARG A 94 3.79 10.04 5.35
CA ARG A 94 4.70 10.22 6.48
C ARG A 94 5.16 8.89 7.07
N ARG A 95 4.26 7.90 7.17
CA ARG A 95 4.62 6.53 7.58
C ARG A 95 5.60 5.89 6.60
N PHE A 96 5.38 6.07 5.30
CA PHE A 96 6.26 5.53 4.26
C PHE A 96 7.64 6.21 4.27
N TYR A 97 7.70 7.53 4.37
CA TYR A 97 8.95 8.29 4.52
C TYR A 97 9.77 7.79 5.72
N ASN A 98 9.14 7.60 6.87
CA ASN A 98 9.83 7.04 8.05
C ASN A 98 10.36 5.62 7.82
N ALA A 99 9.73 4.85 6.94
CA ALA A 99 10.22 3.53 6.56
C ALA A 99 11.42 3.64 5.58
N VAL A 100 11.37 4.53 4.59
CA VAL A 100 12.48 4.85 3.69
C VAL A 100 13.71 5.33 4.46
N ARG A 101 13.53 6.30 5.36
CA ARG A 101 14.61 6.84 6.23
C ARG A 101 15.28 5.75 7.06
N ARG A 102 14.51 4.76 7.55
CA ARG A 102 15.07 3.61 8.27
C ARG A 102 15.84 2.67 7.35
N ALA A 103 15.31 2.36 6.17
CA ALA A 103 15.98 1.50 5.19
C ALA A 103 17.31 2.09 4.70
N CYS A 104 17.43 3.42 4.55
CA CYS A 104 18.71 4.06 4.21
C CYS A 104 19.79 3.84 5.29
N ARG A 105 19.39 3.66 6.55
CA ARG A 105 20.31 3.41 7.67
C ARG A 105 20.67 1.92 7.84
N ALA A 106 20.04 1.03 7.08
CA ALA A 106 20.39 -0.37 7.09
C ALA A 106 21.83 -0.57 6.57
N ALA A 107 22.44 -1.68 6.99
CA ALA A 107 23.74 -2.09 6.47
C ALA A 107 23.68 -2.24 4.94
N GLU A 108 24.81 -1.98 4.28
CA GLU A 108 24.87 -1.95 2.81
C GLU A 108 24.38 -3.27 2.17
N GLY A 109 24.72 -4.42 2.77
CA GLY A 109 24.28 -5.74 2.30
C GLY A 109 22.78 -6.02 2.49
N GLU A 110 22.10 -5.31 3.39
CA GLU A 110 20.67 -5.51 3.69
C GLU A 110 19.79 -4.41 3.06
N ARG A 111 20.40 -3.28 2.67
CA ARG A 111 19.71 -2.10 2.15
C ARG A 111 18.84 -2.43 0.93
N GLN A 112 19.36 -3.20 -0.01
CA GLN A 112 18.59 -3.59 -1.19
C GLN A 112 17.33 -4.38 -0.81
N GLN A 113 17.46 -5.35 0.10
CA GLN A 113 16.35 -6.18 0.57
C GLN A 113 15.29 -5.34 1.29
N GLU A 114 15.71 -4.42 2.15
CA GLU A 114 14.81 -3.48 2.82
C GLU A 114 14.03 -2.63 1.81
N PHE A 115 14.69 -2.10 0.78
CA PHE A 115 14.03 -1.33 -0.28
C PHE A 115 13.09 -2.17 -1.15
N VAL A 116 13.42 -3.43 -1.43
CA VAL A 116 12.50 -4.37 -2.11
C VAL A 116 11.25 -4.60 -1.26
N MET A 117 11.38 -4.74 0.05
CA MET A 117 10.25 -4.85 0.98
C MET A 117 9.42 -3.56 1.02
N LEU A 118 10.06 -2.39 1.01
CA LEU A 118 9.36 -1.11 0.90
C LEU A 118 8.55 -1.00 -0.39
N ARG A 119 9.07 -1.49 -1.51
CA ARG A 119 8.35 -1.50 -2.80
C ARG A 119 7.06 -2.31 -2.71
N ALA A 120 7.12 -3.51 -2.13
CA ALA A 120 5.93 -4.33 -1.94
C ALA A 120 4.88 -3.63 -1.04
N ARG A 121 5.32 -2.99 0.05
CA ARG A 121 4.43 -2.22 0.95
C ARG A 121 3.82 -1.02 0.25
N LEU A 122 4.58 -0.32 -0.60
CA LEU A 122 4.09 0.83 -1.36
C LEU A 122 3.02 0.39 -2.37
N ALA A 123 3.31 -0.65 -3.16
CA ALA A 123 2.37 -1.19 -4.14
C ALA A 123 1.05 -1.64 -3.50
N TYR A 124 1.13 -2.35 -2.36
CA TYR A 124 -0.07 -2.72 -1.59
C TYR A 124 -0.86 -1.49 -1.13
N THR A 125 -0.18 -0.45 -0.66
CA THR A 125 -0.80 0.79 -0.18
C THR A 125 -1.50 1.53 -1.32
N ILE A 126 -0.83 1.66 -2.46
CA ILE A 126 -1.38 2.25 -3.69
C ILE A 126 -2.66 1.51 -4.09
N ALA A 127 -2.60 0.18 -4.18
CA ALA A 127 -3.75 -0.62 -4.58
C ALA A 127 -4.90 -0.53 -3.55
N ARG A 128 -4.60 -0.55 -2.26
CA ARG A 128 -5.60 -0.56 -1.20
C ARG A 128 -6.30 0.79 -1.02
N HIS A 129 -5.58 1.88 -1.23
CA HIS A 129 -6.09 3.23 -0.96
C HIS A 129 -6.29 4.06 -2.23
N SER A 130 -6.12 3.46 -3.41
CA SER A 130 -6.25 4.11 -4.72
C SER A 130 -5.31 5.30 -4.92
N LEU A 131 -4.08 5.23 -4.38
CA LEU A 131 -3.09 6.31 -4.38
C LEU A 131 -2.35 6.45 -5.71
N ARG A 132 -3.09 6.70 -6.79
CA ARG A 132 -2.55 6.69 -8.16
C ARG A 132 -1.45 7.73 -8.38
N SER A 133 -1.44 8.83 -7.64
CA SER A 133 -0.37 9.84 -7.73
C SER A 133 1.02 9.28 -7.38
N LEU A 134 1.07 8.21 -6.58
CA LEU A 134 2.30 7.56 -6.13
C LEU A 134 2.84 6.50 -7.09
N ASP A 135 2.14 6.18 -8.18
CA ASP A 135 2.59 5.21 -9.19
C ASP A 135 3.99 5.59 -9.73
N THR A 136 4.25 6.91 -9.84
CA THR A 136 5.57 7.44 -10.24
C THR A 136 6.68 7.11 -9.25
N LEU A 137 6.39 7.16 -7.95
CA LEU A 137 7.34 6.82 -6.89
C LEU A 137 7.57 5.31 -6.80
N GLU A 138 6.56 4.48 -7.07
CA GLU A 138 6.71 3.02 -7.16
C GLU A 138 7.67 2.64 -8.30
N LYS A 139 7.49 3.24 -9.48
CA LYS A 139 8.39 3.05 -10.63
C LYS A 139 9.81 3.51 -10.35
N LEU A 140 9.98 4.67 -9.71
CA LEU A 140 11.31 5.15 -9.31
C LEU A 140 11.98 4.18 -8.32
N LEU A 141 11.23 3.69 -7.34
CA LEU A 141 11.72 2.71 -6.37
C LEU A 141 12.15 1.38 -7.02
N LEU A 142 11.46 0.97 -8.10
CA LEU A 142 11.89 -0.13 -8.95
C LEU A 142 13.23 0.17 -9.64
N GLN A 143 13.44 1.37 -10.19
CA GLN A 143 14.72 1.75 -10.78
C GLN A 143 15.86 1.74 -9.73
N VAL A 144 15.60 2.31 -8.55
CA VAL A 144 16.56 2.38 -7.43
C VAL A 144 17.01 0.99 -7.00
N THR A 145 16.05 0.06 -6.80
CA THR A 145 16.35 -1.33 -6.40
C THR A 145 17.01 -2.17 -7.50
N ARG A 146 16.75 -1.86 -8.78
CA ARG A 146 17.42 -2.51 -9.92
C ARG A 146 18.85 -2.05 -10.10
N LYS A 147 19.11 -0.75 -9.98
CA LYS A 147 20.46 -0.18 -10.09
C LYS A 147 21.32 -0.55 -8.88
N ASN A 148 20.70 -0.68 -7.71
CA ASN A 148 21.35 -1.04 -6.46
C ASN A 148 22.58 -0.17 -6.13
N ASP A 149 22.43 1.13 -6.31
CA ASP A 149 23.47 2.12 -6.05
C ASP A 149 23.13 2.91 -4.77
N THR A 150 24.10 3.02 -3.87
CA THR A 150 24.01 3.82 -2.63
C THR A 150 23.52 5.24 -2.90
N ARG A 151 24.03 5.90 -3.96
CA ARG A 151 23.59 7.26 -4.32
C ARG A 151 22.12 7.29 -4.73
N GLY A 152 21.63 6.24 -5.38
CA GLY A 152 20.22 6.11 -5.76
C GLY A 152 19.31 5.99 -4.54
N TYR A 153 19.70 5.20 -3.54
CA TYR A 153 18.95 5.07 -2.29
C TYR A 153 18.88 6.40 -1.52
N GLU A 154 19.99 7.13 -1.43
CA GLU A 154 20.05 8.43 -0.78
C GLU A 154 19.19 9.47 -1.49
N ARG A 155 19.28 9.53 -2.83
CA ARG A 155 18.53 10.51 -3.62
C ARG A 155 17.03 10.22 -3.64
N PHE A 156 16.65 8.95 -3.60
CA PHE A 156 15.26 8.59 -3.37
C PHE A 156 14.75 9.08 -2.00
N ARG A 157 15.57 8.98 -0.94
CA ARG A 157 15.24 9.52 0.39
C ARG A 157 15.08 11.04 0.33
N ASP A 158 16.02 11.74 -0.29
CA ASP A 158 16.01 13.21 -0.41
C ASP A 158 14.77 13.70 -1.18
N LEU A 159 14.41 13.03 -2.28
CA LEU A 159 13.18 13.33 -3.03
C LEU A 159 11.95 13.16 -2.13
N PHE A 160 11.87 12.05 -1.38
CA PHE A 160 10.74 11.79 -0.48
C PHE A 160 10.67 12.80 0.68
N GLU A 161 11.83 13.24 1.18
CA GLU A 161 11.94 14.28 2.19
C GLU A 161 11.39 15.62 1.68
N ALA A 162 11.75 16.01 0.45
CA ALA A 162 11.21 17.21 -0.20
C ALA A 162 9.70 17.12 -0.44
N ILE A 163 9.19 15.95 -0.89
CA ILE A 163 7.74 15.73 -1.07
C ILE A 163 6.98 15.92 0.25
N VAL A 164 7.50 15.38 1.35
CA VAL A 164 6.88 15.54 2.66
C VAL A 164 6.91 17.01 3.09
N ALA A 165 8.04 17.69 2.92
CA ALA A 165 8.21 19.10 3.28
C ALA A 165 7.25 20.03 2.51
N TYR A 166 7.04 19.79 1.21
CA TYR A 166 6.12 20.58 0.40
C TYR A 166 4.63 20.25 0.61
N ASN A 167 4.32 19.15 1.29
CA ASN A 167 2.95 18.71 1.56
C ASN A 167 2.51 18.95 3.03
N GLU A 168 3.33 19.58 3.88
CA GLU A 168 2.88 20.06 5.19
C GLU A 168 1.85 21.20 5.01
#